data_AF-A0A7S2GQX3-F1
#
_entry.id   AF-A0A7S2GQX3-F1
#
_cell.length_a   1.000
_cell.length_b   1.000
_cell.length_c   1.000
_cell.angle_alpha   90.00
_cell.angle_beta   90.00
_cell.angle_gamma   90.00
#
_symmetry.space_group_name_H-M   'P 1'
#
loop_
_entity.id
_entity.type
_entity.pdbx_description
1 polymer ?
#
loop_
_entity_poly.entity_id
_entity_poly.type
_entity_poly.pdbx_seq_one_letter_code
_entity_poly.pdbx_strand_id
1 'polypeptide(L)'
;PDIRSIPSVGRSINLSVTSRGLRAIKSLGGSLYDDILNGLATRLKGRIIHMPEGDRLFQRYGRDDSECNYSISRIDLNKFLIDAAAKAGAEFHFDHALSETSDFSGGR
;
A
#
# COMPACT_ATOMS: atom_id res chain seq x y z
N PRO A 1 4.08 -19.86 0.63
CA PRO A 1 2.88 -20.02 1.44
C PRO A 1 1.96 -18.85 1.13
N ASP A 2 0.64 -19.00 1.31
CA ASP A 2 -0.29 -17.89 1.12
C ASP A 2 0.08 -16.74 2.07
N ILE A 3 0.45 -15.58 1.53
CA ILE A 3 0.94 -14.46 2.35
C ILE A 3 -0.13 -13.92 3.31
N ARG A 4 -1.40 -14.25 3.09
CA ARG A 4 -2.52 -13.89 3.98
C ARG A 4 -2.44 -14.60 5.33
N SER A 5 -1.79 -15.75 5.42
CA SER A 5 -1.62 -16.51 6.67
C SER A 5 -0.30 -16.22 7.38
N ILE A 6 0.61 -15.44 6.78
CA ILE A 6 1.94 -15.18 7.32
C ILE A 6 1.92 -13.90 8.17
N PRO A 7 2.52 -13.92 9.39
CA PRO A 7 2.73 -12.70 10.18
C PRO A 7 3.78 -11.79 9.55
N SER A 8 3.91 -10.57 10.07
CA SER A 8 4.85 -9.60 9.53
C SER A 8 6.31 -10.02 9.62
N VAL A 9 6.92 -10.37 8.48
CA VAL A 9 8.36 -10.57 8.32
C VAL A 9 8.93 -9.58 7.29
N GLY A 10 9.90 -8.76 7.71
CA GLY A 10 10.65 -7.81 6.85
C GLY A 10 10.97 -6.45 7.47
N ARG A 11 11.78 -5.64 6.77
CA ARG A 11 12.40 -4.39 7.28
C ARG A 11 11.47 -3.17 7.39
N SER A 12 10.27 -3.20 6.81
CA SER A 12 9.32 -2.08 6.88
C SER A 12 7.91 -2.58 7.10
N ILE A 13 7.31 -2.12 8.20
CA ILE A 13 5.98 -2.53 8.66
C ILE A 13 4.90 -1.71 7.94
N ASN A 14 5.13 -0.40 7.80
CA ASN A 14 4.21 0.53 7.16
C ASN A 14 4.81 1.17 5.89
N LEU A 15 3.92 1.57 4.99
CA LEU A 15 4.20 2.32 3.76
C LEU A 15 3.62 3.73 3.89
N SER A 16 4.39 4.73 3.45
CA SER A 16 3.87 6.08 3.23
C SER A 16 3.27 6.15 1.83
N VAL A 17 1.93 6.17 1.76
CA VAL A 17 1.16 6.21 0.53
C VAL A 17 0.77 7.66 0.23
N THR A 18 1.05 8.09 -0.99
CA THR A 18 0.73 9.43 -1.49
C THR A 18 -0.50 9.39 -2.40
N SER A 19 -0.96 10.57 -2.84
CA SER A 19 -2.07 10.72 -3.78
C SER A 19 -1.93 9.88 -5.07
N ARG A 20 -0.70 9.63 -5.54
CA ARG A 20 -0.45 8.80 -6.73
C ARG A 20 -0.84 7.33 -6.53
N GLY A 21 -0.45 6.73 -5.40
CA GLY A 21 -0.80 5.34 -5.10
C GLY A 21 -2.31 5.16 -4.93
N LEU A 22 -2.93 6.10 -4.22
CA LEU A 22 -4.38 6.12 -4.01
C LEU A 22 -5.19 6.37 -5.29
N ARG A 23 -4.65 7.12 -6.26
CA ARG A 23 -5.29 7.34 -7.56
C ARG A 23 -5.44 6.04 -8.36
N ALA A 24 -4.43 5.17 -8.33
CA ALA A 24 -4.49 3.88 -9.00
C ALA A 24 -5.62 2.99 -8.44
N ILE A 25 -5.79 3.00 -7.12
CA ILE A 25 -6.88 2.26 -6.45
C ILE A 25 -8.23 2.88 -6.81
N LYS A 26 -8.33 4.22 -6.78
CA LYS A 26 -9.56 4.92 -7.15
C LYS A 26 -10.00 4.63 -8.58
N SER A 27 -9.06 4.47 -9.51
CA SER A 27 -9.38 4.14 -10.91
C SER A 27 -9.97 2.74 -11.11
N LEU A 28 -9.82 1.83 -10.13
CA LEU A 28 -10.46 0.50 -10.18
C LEU A 28 -11.98 0.57 -9.89
N GLY A 29 -12.48 1.70 -9.38
CA GLY A 29 -13.87 1.88 -9.00
C GLY A 29 -14.27 1.05 -7.77
N GLY A 30 -15.58 0.93 -7.55
CA GLY A 30 -16.13 0.21 -6.39
C GLY A 30 -15.79 0.87 -5.05
N SER A 31 -15.81 0.08 -3.98
CA SER A 31 -15.56 0.55 -2.60
C SER A 31 -14.08 0.52 -2.19
N LEU A 32 -13.18 -0.04 -3.01
CA LEU A 32 -11.80 -0.35 -2.60
C LEU A 32 -11.04 0.86 -2.06
N TYR A 33 -11.22 2.02 -2.69
CA TYR A 33 -10.59 3.26 -2.26
C TYR A 33 -11.06 3.66 -0.85
N ASP A 34 -12.36 3.66 -0.60
CA ASP A 34 -12.94 4.05 0.68
C ASP A 34 -12.66 3.01 1.76
N ASP A 35 -12.70 1.72 1.43
CA ASP A 35 -12.38 0.62 2.35
C ASP A 35 -10.94 0.72 2.87
N ILE A 36 -9.98 1.04 1.99
CA ILE A 36 -8.58 1.26 2.40
C ILE A 36 -8.46 2.51 3.27
N LEU A 37 -9.09 3.62 2.89
CA LEU A 37 -8.98 4.87 3.65
C LEU A 37 -9.61 4.79 5.03
N ASN A 38 -10.73 4.08 5.16
CA ASN A 38 -11.49 3.99 6.40
C ASN A 38 -11.03 2.83 7.30
N GLY A 39 -10.50 1.75 6.71
CA GLY A 39 -10.14 0.54 7.46
C GLY A 39 -8.64 0.35 7.71
N LEU A 40 -7.77 0.81 6.80
CA LEU A 40 -6.34 0.44 6.81
C LEU A 40 -5.39 1.64 6.93
N ALA A 41 -5.86 2.85 6.62
CA ALA A 41 -4.99 4.01 6.47
C ALA A 41 -5.03 4.95 7.67
N THR A 42 -3.85 5.35 8.15
CA THR A 42 -3.70 6.43 9.14
C THR A 42 -3.24 7.72 8.45
N ARG A 43 -3.95 8.83 8.67
CA ARG A 43 -3.62 10.12 8.06
C ARG A 43 -2.34 10.72 8.65
N LEU A 44 -1.44 11.17 7.78
CA LEU A 44 -0.20 11.87 8.10
C LEU A 44 -0.26 13.30 7.57
N LYS A 45 -0.48 14.28 8.45
CA LYS A 45 -0.66 15.70 8.09
C LYS A 45 0.63 16.44 7.78
N GLY A 46 1.77 15.84 8.15
CA GLY A 46 3.07 16.47 8.05
C GLY A 46 4.16 15.59 8.60
N ARG A 47 5.37 16.14 8.64
CA ARG A 47 6.55 15.52 9.25
C ARG A 47 6.90 16.22 10.55
N ILE A 48 7.52 15.47 11.45
CA ILE A 48 8.13 16.01 12.65
C ILE A 48 9.64 15.90 12.47
N ILE A 49 10.34 17.02 12.60
CA ILE A 49 11.80 17.09 12.60
C ILE A 49 12.24 17.18 14.05
N HIS A 50 13.15 16.27 14.43
CA HIS A 50 13.78 16.27 15.74
C HIS A 50 15.09 17.06 15.65
N MET A 51 15.20 18.13 16.43
CA MET A 51 16.38 18.99 16.47
C MET A 51 17.42 18.43 17.46
N PRO A 52 18.72 18.73 17.29
CA PRO A 52 19.78 18.24 18.17
C PRO A 52 19.56 18.56 19.65
N GLU A 53 18.93 19.70 19.95
CA GLU A 53 18.67 20.21 21.30
C GLU A 53 17.44 19.56 21.96
N GLY A 54 16.75 18.64 21.26
CA GLY A 54 15.57 17.92 21.75
C GLY A 54 14.23 18.54 21.34
N ASP A 55 14.25 19.74 20.77
CA ASP A 55 13.06 20.39 20.23
C ASP A 55 12.49 19.63 19.02
N ARG A 56 11.18 19.79 18.81
CA ARG A 56 10.44 19.14 17.71
C ARG A 56 9.74 20.18 16.86
N LEU A 57 10.05 20.20 15.57
CA LEU A 57 9.39 21.06 14.60
C LEU A 57 8.39 20.26 13.77
N PHE A 58 7.11 20.66 13.82
CA PHE A 58 6.10 20.11 12.92
C PHE A 58 6.04 20.92 11.62
N GLN A 59 6.13 20.23 10.49
CA GLN A 59 5.97 20.81 9.16
C GLN A 59 4.85 20.10 8.42
N ARG A 60 3.79 20.84 8.08
CA ARG A 60 2.68 20.32 7.27
C ARG A 60 3.16 19.92 5.88
N TYR A 61 2.53 18.90 5.30
CA TYR A 61 2.83 18.51 3.92
C TYR A 61 2.22 19.46 2.89
N GLY A 62 1.03 19.98 3.17
CA GLY A 62 0.31 20.87 2.27
C GLY A 62 -0.28 22.09 2.97
N ARG A 63 -1.12 22.82 2.23
CA ARG A 63 -1.72 24.08 2.71
C ARG A 63 -2.65 23.87 3.91
N ASP A 64 -3.41 22.78 3.90
CA ASP A 64 -4.40 22.44 4.90
C ASP A 64 -4.50 20.91 5.09
N ASP A 65 -5.40 20.44 5.96
CA ASP A 65 -5.56 19.03 6.32
C ASP A 65 -6.13 18.13 5.20
N SER A 66 -6.49 18.71 4.04
CA SER A 66 -6.89 17.95 2.85
C SER A 66 -5.69 17.38 2.07
N GLU A 67 -4.51 17.98 2.24
CA GLU A 67 -3.26 17.56 1.60
C GLU A 67 -2.40 16.77 2.58
N CYS A 68 -2.62 15.46 2.62
CA CYS A 68 -1.95 14.54 3.53
C CYS A 68 -1.39 13.30 2.84
N ASN A 69 -0.41 12.67 3.48
CA ASN A 69 -0.01 11.31 3.17
C ASN A 69 -0.76 10.33 4.07
N TYR A 70 -0.64 9.05 3.78
CA TYR A 70 -1.23 7.98 4.57
C TYR A 70 -0.18 6.96 4.97
N SER A 71 -0.21 6.51 6.21
CA SER A 71 0.52 5.33 6.66
C SER A 71 -0.38 4.12 6.54
N ILE A 72 0.03 3.10 5.79
CA ILE A 72 -0.71 1.85 5.63
C ILE A 72 0.23 0.69 5.92
N SER A 73 -0.21 -0.28 6.73
CA SER A 73 0.52 -1.54 6.92
C SER A 73 0.71 -2.24 5.58
N ARG A 74 1.97 -2.60 5.26
CA ARG A 74 2.29 -3.26 3.99
C ARG A 74 1.54 -4.59 3.86
N ILE A 75 1.44 -5.31 4.97
CA ILE A 75 0.83 -6.63 4.99
C ILE A 75 -0.67 -6.52 4.85
N ASP A 76 -1.30 -5.62 5.60
CA ASP A 76 -2.75 -5.47 5.53
C ASP A 76 -3.18 -4.97 4.14
N LEU A 77 -2.40 -4.07 3.54
CA LEU A 77 -2.61 -3.65 2.15
C LEU A 77 -2.47 -4.83 1.18
N ASN A 78 -1.42 -5.64 1.30
CA ASN A 78 -1.23 -6.80 0.43
C ASN A 78 -2.35 -7.83 0.58
N LYS A 79 -2.77 -8.14 1.81
CA LYS A 79 -3.88 -9.07 2.07
C LYS A 79 -5.18 -8.56 1.46
N PHE A 80 -5.50 -7.30 1.70
CA PHE A 80 -6.68 -6.64 1.15
C PHE A 80 -6.72 -6.70 -0.38
N LEU A 81 -5.60 -6.38 -1.05
CA LEU A 81 -5.55 -6.36 -2.51
C LEU A 81 -5.63 -7.77 -3.12
N ILE A 82 -5.00 -8.77 -2.49
CA ILE A 82 -5.11 -10.18 -2.93
C ILE A 82 -6.55 -10.65 -2.79
N ASP A 83 -7.21 -10.37 -1.66
CA ASP A 83 -8.61 -10.76 -1.44
C ASP A 83 -9.55 -10.07 -2.43
N ALA A 84 -9.34 -8.78 -2.71
CA ALA A 84 -10.11 -8.03 -3.69
C ALA A 84 -9.95 -8.62 -5.11
N ALA A 85 -8.72 -8.91 -5.52
CA ALA A 85 -8.44 -9.52 -6.81
C ALA A 85 -9.01 -10.94 -6.93
N ALA A 86 -8.90 -11.76 -5.87
CA ALA A 86 -9.47 -13.11 -5.86
C ALA A 86 -10.99 -13.08 -5.98
N LYS A 87 -11.68 -12.14 -5.29
CA LYS A 87 -13.13 -11.93 -5.45
C LYS A 87 -13.51 -11.46 -6.86
N ALA A 88 -12.62 -10.75 -7.54
CA ALA A 88 -12.79 -10.37 -8.94
C ALA A 88 -12.48 -11.52 -9.93
N GLY A 89 -12.06 -12.69 -9.44
CA GLY A 89 -11.80 -13.89 -10.26
C GLY A 89 -10.32 -14.17 -10.55
N ALA A 90 -9.38 -13.43 -9.94
CA ALA A 90 -7.96 -13.74 -10.10
C ALA A 90 -7.56 -15.00 -9.31
N GLU A 91 -6.76 -15.86 -9.95
CA GLU A 91 -6.16 -17.03 -9.31
C GLU A 91 -4.74 -16.72 -8.83
N PHE A 92 -4.39 -17.17 -7.62
CA PHE A 92 -3.10 -16.91 -7.01
C PHE A 92 -2.35 -18.23 -6.73
N HIS A 93 -1.16 -18.36 -7.31
CA HIS A 93 -0.25 -19.48 -7.06
C HIS A 93 0.93 -19.00 -6.21
N PHE A 94 0.91 -19.30 -4.91
CA PHE A 94 2.01 -18.98 -3.98
C PHE A 94 3.07 -20.09 -3.99
N ASP A 95 4.29 -19.82 -3.52
CA ASP A 95 5.46 -20.74 -3.60
C ASP A 95 5.95 -21.06 -5.03
N HIS A 96 5.51 -20.30 -6.02
CA HIS A 96 5.92 -20.50 -7.42
C HIS A 96 6.84 -19.35 -7.84
N ALA A 97 8.13 -19.47 -7.55
CA ALA A 97 9.13 -18.52 -8.03
C ALA A 97 9.40 -18.77 -9.52
N LEU A 98 9.44 -17.70 -10.31
CA LEU A 98 9.79 -17.77 -11.73
C LEU A 98 11.29 -18.08 -11.87
N SER A 99 11.64 -19.21 -12.49
CA SER A 99 13.03 -19.62 -12.73
C SER A 99 13.52 -19.22 -14.13
N GLU A 100 12.73 -19.54 -15.15
CA GLU A 100 13.05 -19.28 -16.55
C GLU A 100 11.75 -18.98 -17.32
N THR A 101 11.84 -18.19 -18.38
CA THR A 101 10.74 -17.94 -19.31
C THR A 101 11.03 -18.63 -20.63
N SER A 102 10.07 -19.38 -21.17
CA SER A 102 10.11 -19.74 -22.58
C SER A 102 9.94 -18.46 -23.41
N ASP A 103 10.74 -18.30 -24.46
CA ASP A 103 10.73 -17.10 -25.30
C ASP A 103 9.33 -16.92 -25.92
N PHE A 104 8.56 -15.97 -25.40
CA PHE A 104 7.26 -15.61 -25.97
C PHE A 104 7.53 -14.78 -27.22
N SER A 105 7.77 -15.47 -28.34
CA SER A 105 7.71 -14.83 -29.66
C SER A 105 6.32 -14.23 -29.82
N GLY A 106 6.22 -12.91 -29.57
CA GLY A 106 4.98 -12.17 -29.53
C GLY A 106 4.18 -12.37 -30.82
N GLY A 107 3.11 -13.15 -30.73
CA GLY A 107 2.07 -13.20 -31.74
C GLY A 107 1.39 -11.84 -31.80
N ARG A 108 1.36 -11.27 -33.02
CA ARG A 108 0.66 -10.03 -33.38
C ARG A 108 -0.80 -10.00 -32.93
#